data_AF-A0AAV4QC31-F1
#
_entry.id   AF-A0AAV4QC31-F1
#
_cell.length_a   1.000
_cell.length_b   1.000
_cell.length_c   1.000
_cell.angle_alpha   90.00
_cell.angle_beta   90.00
_cell.angle_gamma   90.00
#
_symmetry.space_group_name_H-M   'P 1'
#
loop_
_entity.id
_entity.type
_entity.pdbx_description
1 polymer ?
#
loop_
_entity_poly.entity_id
_entity_poly.type
_entity_poly.pdbx_seq_one_letter_code
_entity_poly.pdbx_strand_id
1 'polypeptide(L)'
;MIKKCFFPPDFLLQIILSLIQQWIVPTINNSLKPLEEMDYTRMLERLLKLAIPNHFIWLLFFYWFFHSSLNAVAEILRFGDRHFYNDWWNSESVQYFWRNWNVPVHQWCVRHLYIPLRHWGCSKQLSAAAVFLLSAFFHEYLVSVPLKMFRAWAFLGMLGQLPFSKFVERYLHSQYGNMAVWISLIIGQPLCILMYYHDYYVFHYHKT
;
A
#
# COMPACT_ATOMS: atom_id res chain seq x y z
N MET A 1 30.84 3.47 2.64
CA MET A 1 30.66 3.57 4.10
C MET A 1 29.15 3.73 4.38
N ILE A 2 28.43 2.62 4.46
CA ILE A 2 26.97 2.53 4.71
C ILE A 2 26.72 2.73 6.21
N LYS A 3 27.13 3.87 6.78
CA LYS A 3 27.10 4.09 8.24
C LYS A 3 25.80 4.71 8.76
N LYS A 4 24.76 4.87 7.92
CA LYS A 4 23.53 5.58 8.29
C LYS A 4 22.24 4.73 8.28
N CYS A 5 22.23 3.52 7.73
CA CYS A 5 21.08 2.62 7.85
C CYS A 5 21.33 1.63 8.97
N PHE A 6 20.48 1.67 10.00
CA PHE A 6 20.55 0.76 11.16
C PHE A 6 20.40 -0.71 10.74
N PHE A 7 19.59 -0.97 9.70
CA PHE A 7 19.47 -2.29 9.07
C PHE A 7 19.82 -2.25 7.57
N PRO A 8 20.74 -3.13 7.11
CA PRO A 8 21.04 -3.28 5.68
C PRO A 8 19.81 -3.71 4.87
N PRO A 9 19.68 -3.27 3.59
CA PRO A 9 18.60 -3.70 2.70
C PRO A 9 18.49 -5.23 2.60
N ASP A 10 19.62 -5.93 2.49
CA ASP A 10 19.63 -7.39 2.34
C ASP A 10 19.06 -8.11 3.57
N PHE A 11 19.37 -7.62 4.78
CA PHE A 11 18.88 -8.20 6.03
C PHE A 11 17.36 -8.07 6.15
N LEU A 12 16.82 -6.88 5.88
CA LEU A 12 15.37 -6.66 5.92
C LEU A 12 14.63 -7.47 4.86
N LEU A 13 15.22 -7.63 3.66
CA LEU A 13 14.66 -8.47 2.62
C LEU A 13 14.54 -9.92 3.07
N GLN A 14 15.57 -10.47 3.73
CA GLN A 14 15.53 -11.83 4.28
C GLN A 14 14.46 -11.98 5.37
N ILE A 15 14.27 -10.98 6.23
CA ILE A 15 13.17 -10.98 7.23
C ILE A 15 11.82 -11.01 6.52
N ILE A 16 11.61 -10.15 5.52
CA ILE A 16 10.35 -10.09 4.76
C ILE A 16 10.05 -11.44 4.12
N LEU A 17 11.03 -12.05 3.43
CA LEU A 17 10.88 -13.37 2.82
C LEU A 17 10.57 -14.46 3.86
N SER A 18 11.23 -14.42 5.02
CA SER A 18 10.98 -15.37 6.12
C SER A 18 9.56 -15.23 6.68
N LEU A 19 9.06 -13.99 6.86
CA LEU A 19 7.70 -13.74 7.33
C LEU A 19 6.66 -14.20 6.31
N ILE A 20 6.91 -13.99 5.01
CA ILE A 20 6.02 -14.51 3.97
C ILE A 20 5.97 -16.04 4.05
N GLN A 21 7.12 -16.71 4.11
CA GLN A 21 7.19 -18.16 4.10
C GLN A 21 6.63 -18.81 5.38
N GLN A 22 6.88 -18.22 6.54
CA GLN A 22 6.50 -18.81 7.84
C GLN A 22 5.12 -18.35 8.34
N TRP A 23 4.64 -17.18 7.91
CA TRP A 23 3.38 -16.62 8.42
C TRP A 23 2.30 -16.53 7.35
N ILE A 24 2.59 -15.91 6.20
CA ILE A 24 1.59 -15.71 5.15
C ILE A 24 1.22 -17.04 4.47
N VAL A 25 2.22 -17.79 3.97
CA VAL A 25 1.98 -19.03 3.20
C VAL A 25 1.17 -20.07 4.01
N PRO A 26 1.51 -20.39 5.27
CA PRO A 26 0.71 -21.36 6.04
C PRO A 26 -0.70 -20.85 6.34
N THR A 27 -0.87 -19.54 6.54
CA THR A 27 -2.20 -18.96 6.79
C THR A 27 -3.08 -19.04 5.54
N ILE A 28 -2.52 -18.77 4.35
CA ILE A 28 -3.21 -18.93 3.07
C ILE A 28 -3.60 -20.39 2.85
N ASN A 29 -2.69 -21.33 3.05
CA ASN A 29 -2.98 -22.76 2.88
C ASN A 29 -4.11 -23.23 3.81
N ASN A 30 -4.13 -22.74 5.05
CA ASN A 30 -5.18 -23.04 6.01
C ASN A 30 -6.51 -22.31 5.72
N SER A 31 -6.51 -21.26 4.89
CA SER A 31 -7.72 -20.54 4.48
C SER A 31 -8.36 -21.08 3.20
N LEU A 32 -7.75 -22.06 2.53
CA LEU A 32 -8.30 -22.66 1.30
C LEU A 32 -9.58 -23.48 1.57
N LYS A 33 -9.57 -24.33 2.60
CA LYS A 33 -10.71 -25.21 2.92
C LYS A 33 -12.03 -24.46 3.18
N PRO A 34 -12.05 -23.36 3.96
CA PRO A 34 -13.29 -22.61 4.20
C PRO A 34 -13.87 -21.88 2.97
N LEU A 35 -13.05 -21.59 1.95
CA LEU A 35 -13.51 -20.93 0.72
C LEU A 35 -14.26 -21.89 -0.21
N GLU A 36 -13.87 -23.17 -0.24
CA GLU A 36 -14.60 -24.22 -0.96
C GLU A 36 -16.01 -24.42 -0.39
N GLU A 37 -16.18 -24.18 0.91
CA GLU A 37 -17.45 -24.33 1.63
C GLU A 37 -18.38 -23.11 1.53
N MET A 38 -17.98 -22.04 0.82
CA MET A 38 -18.73 -20.78 0.64
C MET A 38 -19.22 -20.11 1.94
N ASP A 39 -18.49 -20.28 3.06
CA ASP A 39 -18.83 -19.63 4.33
C ASP A 39 -18.20 -18.23 4.42
N TYR A 40 -19.02 -17.20 4.15
CA TYR A 40 -18.61 -15.79 4.22
C TYR A 40 -18.06 -15.38 5.59
N THR A 41 -18.53 -15.99 6.68
CA THR A 41 -18.09 -15.67 8.05
C THR A 41 -16.66 -16.14 8.26
N ARG A 42 -16.36 -17.38 7.84
CA ARG A 42 -15.00 -17.92 7.88
C ARG A 42 -14.08 -17.16 6.93
N MET A 43 -14.54 -16.75 5.76
CA MET A 43 -13.75 -15.92 4.86
C MET A 43 -13.33 -14.59 5.51
N LEU A 44 -14.26 -13.90 6.17
CA LEU A 44 -13.95 -12.66 6.90
C LEU A 44 -12.96 -12.91 8.04
N GLU A 45 -13.16 -13.96 8.83
CA GLU A 45 -12.23 -14.35 9.90
C GLU A 45 -10.80 -14.58 9.37
N ARG A 46 -10.67 -15.25 8.21
CA ARG A 46 -9.37 -15.52 7.58
C ARG A 46 -8.73 -14.26 7.02
N LEU A 47 -9.49 -13.36 6.40
CA LEU A 47 -8.99 -12.06 5.96
C LEU A 47 -8.45 -11.23 7.13
N LEU A 48 -9.15 -11.22 8.27
CA LEU A 48 -8.68 -10.52 9.47
C LEU A 48 -7.40 -11.15 10.04
N LYS A 49 -7.29 -12.48 10.05
CA LYS A 49 -6.05 -13.19 10.44
C LYS A 49 -4.86 -12.85 9.53
N LEU A 50 -5.13 -12.63 8.25
CA LEU A 50 -4.13 -12.25 7.25
C LEU A 50 -3.79 -10.74 7.27
N ALA A 51 -4.69 -9.89 7.75
CA ALA A 51 -4.50 -8.43 7.74
C ALA A 51 -3.30 -8.00 8.60
N ILE A 52 -3.10 -8.59 9.78
CA ILE A 52 -2.00 -8.27 10.69
C ILE A 52 -0.63 -8.60 10.07
N PRO A 53 -0.34 -9.85 9.65
CA PRO A 53 0.96 -10.17 9.05
C PRO A 53 1.21 -9.40 7.75
N ASN A 54 0.15 -9.18 6.95
CA ASN A 54 0.25 -8.36 5.75
C ASN A 54 0.68 -6.93 6.09
N HIS A 55 0.00 -6.29 7.05
CA HIS A 55 0.34 -4.93 7.47
C HIS A 55 1.78 -4.84 8.00
N PHE A 56 2.22 -5.81 8.81
CA PHE A 56 3.58 -5.84 9.32
C PHE A 56 4.62 -5.96 8.21
N ILE A 57 4.39 -6.82 7.21
CA ILE A 57 5.24 -6.93 6.02
C ILE A 57 5.27 -5.63 5.23
N TRP A 58 4.13 -4.93 5.08
CA TRP A 58 4.08 -3.62 4.41
C TRP A 58 4.88 -2.54 5.14
N LEU A 59 4.87 -2.53 6.48
CA LEU A 59 5.71 -1.62 7.26
C LEU A 59 7.21 -1.91 7.08
N LEU A 60 7.58 -3.19 7.08
CA LEU A 60 8.96 -3.60 6.80
C LEU A 60 9.38 -3.27 5.38
N PHE A 61 8.50 -3.50 4.40
CA PHE A 61 8.73 -3.14 3.00
C PHE A 61 8.91 -1.63 2.84
N PHE A 62 8.07 -0.83 3.50
CA PHE A 62 8.21 0.61 3.51
C PHE A 62 9.60 1.03 4.00
N TYR A 63 10.03 0.52 5.16
CA TYR A 63 11.35 0.84 5.72
C TYR A 63 12.49 0.31 4.83
N TRP A 64 12.40 -0.94 4.36
CA TRP A 64 13.37 -1.54 3.47
C TRP A 64 13.56 -0.74 2.18
N PHE A 65 12.47 -0.31 1.54
CA PHE A 65 12.52 0.40 0.27
C PHE A 65 12.88 1.88 0.46
N PHE A 66 12.03 2.64 1.15
CA PHE A 66 12.15 4.10 1.24
C PHE A 66 13.28 4.56 2.15
N HIS A 67 13.50 3.87 3.27
CA HIS A 67 14.56 4.23 4.20
C HIS A 67 15.88 3.57 3.80
N SER A 68 15.96 2.24 3.75
CA SER A 68 17.25 1.56 3.54
C SER A 68 17.74 1.59 2.09
N SER A 69 16.90 1.17 1.14
CA SER A 69 17.32 0.99 -0.26
C SER A 69 17.55 2.32 -0.98
N LEU A 70 16.61 3.27 -0.89
CA LEU A 70 16.76 4.57 -1.54
C LEU A 70 17.92 5.39 -0.95
N ASN A 71 18.18 5.33 0.37
CA ASN A 71 19.35 5.99 0.93
C ASN A 71 20.67 5.32 0.50
N ALA A 72 20.69 3.99 0.37
CA ALA A 72 21.86 3.27 -0.16
C ALA A 72 22.15 3.70 -1.61
N VAL A 73 21.12 3.76 -2.46
CA VAL A 73 21.24 4.25 -3.84
C VAL A 73 21.69 5.71 -3.87
N ALA A 74 21.11 6.57 -3.03
CA ALA A 74 21.49 7.98 -2.92
C ALA A 74 22.96 8.15 -2.49
N GLU A 75 23.46 7.32 -1.58
CA GLU A 75 24.87 7.34 -1.18
C GLU A 75 25.79 6.92 -2.35
N ILE A 76 25.46 5.84 -3.06
CA ILE A 76 26.22 5.35 -4.22
C ILE A 76 26.28 6.42 -5.32
N LEU A 77 25.14 7.05 -5.61
CA LEU A 77 25.01 8.09 -6.63
C LEU A 77 25.49 9.47 -6.15
N ARG A 78 25.90 9.60 -4.88
CA ARG A 78 26.23 10.89 -4.24
C ARG A 78 25.09 11.91 -4.34
N PHE A 79 23.85 11.43 -4.31
CA PHE A 79 22.64 12.23 -4.32
C PHE A 79 22.39 12.82 -2.92
N GLY A 80 22.30 14.16 -2.87
CA GLY A 80 22.17 14.92 -1.63
C GLY A 80 20.74 15.04 -1.11
N ASP A 81 19.74 15.04 -2.00
CA ASP A 81 18.33 15.13 -1.61
C ASP A 81 17.80 13.76 -1.20
N ARG A 82 17.67 13.53 0.11
CA ARG A 82 17.25 12.24 0.67
C ARG A 82 15.85 12.30 1.26
N HIS A 83 15.05 13.26 0.81
CA HIS A 83 13.70 13.51 1.30
C HIS A 83 12.67 12.57 0.63
N PHE A 84 12.74 11.28 0.96
CA PHE A 84 11.88 10.26 0.32
C PHE A 84 10.50 10.14 0.98
N TYR A 85 10.38 10.47 2.27
CA TYR A 85 9.14 10.38 3.04
C TYR A 85 9.16 11.34 4.24
N ASN A 86 7.99 11.61 4.79
CA ASN A 86 7.73 12.42 5.99
C ASN A 86 7.09 11.56 7.10
N ASP A 87 6.72 12.17 8.23
CA ASP A 87 6.10 11.54 9.40
C ASP A 87 4.64 11.11 9.17
N TRP A 88 4.41 10.32 8.11
CA TRP A 88 3.09 9.84 7.71
C TRP A 88 2.41 8.96 8.77
N TRP A 89 3.13 8.40 9.74
CA TRP A 89 2.56 7.62 10.83
C TRP A 89 1.74 8.48 11.82
N ASN A 90 2.04 9.78 11.90
CA ASN A 90 1.30 10.75 12.72
C ASN A 90 0.18 11.48 11.94
N SER A 91 -0.22 10.94 10.78
CA SER A 91 -1.24 11.56 9.94
C SER A 91 -2.59 11.65 10.65
N GLU A 92 -3.10 12.84 10.89
CA GLU A 92 -4.48 13.04 11.39
C GLU A 92 -5.53 13.03 10.26
N SER A 93 -5.10 13.06 9.01
CA SER A 93 -5.98 12.96 7.84
C SER A 93 -5.42 12.04 6.77
N VAL A 94 -6.32 11.40 6.02
CA VAL A 94 -5.97 10.54 4.87
C VAL A 94 -5.22 11.34 3.81
N GLN A 95 -5.57 12.62 3.62
CA GLN A 95 -4.85 13.50 2.69
C GLN A 95 -3.41 13.75 3.13
N TYR A 96 -3.15 13.97 4.42
CA TYR A 96 -1.79 14.15 4.92
C TYR A 96 -0.97 12.88 4.71
N PHE A 97 -1.54 11.70 4.98
CA PHE A 97 -0.88 10.42 4.71
C PHE A 97 -0.43 10.30 3.25
N TRP A 98 -1.34 10.49 2.29
CA TRP A 98 -1.05 10.30 0.86
C TRP A 98 0.03 11.24 0.29
N ARG A 99 0.26 12.39 0.92
CA ARG A 99 1.30 13.36 0.51
C ARG A 99 2.67 13.03 1.09
N ASN A 100 2.71 12.33 2.22
CA ASN A 100 3.89 12.21 3.06
C ASN A 100 4.54 10.82 3.04
N TRP A 101 3.82 9.76 2.67
CA TRP A 101 4.39 8.41 2.63
C TRP A 101 5.41 8.22 1.50
N ASN A 102 5.14 8.75 0.31
CA ASN A 102 5.99 8.64 -0.87
C ASN A 102 6.11 10.01 -1.53
N VAL A 103 7.04 10.82 -1.02
CA VAL A 103 7.22 12.21 -1.44
C VAL A 103 7.64 12.32 -2.91
N PRO A 104 8.54 11.46 -3.46
CA PRO A 104 8.91 11.53 -4.87
C PRO A 104 7.70 11.38 -5.81
N VAL A 105 6.84 10.38 -5.58
CA VAL A 105 5.62 10.20 -6.41
C VAL A 105 4.64 11.33 -6.18
N HIS A 106 4.46 11.78 -4.94
CA HIS A 106 3.58 12.91 -4.63
C HIS A 106 4.01 14.17 -5.38
N GLN A 107 5.28 14.55 -5.30
CA GLN A 107 5.83 15.72 -5.99
C GLN A 107 5.73 15.59 -7.51
N TRP A 108 5.98 14.39 -8.05
CA TRP A 108 5.81 14.13 -9.47
C TRP A 108 4.36 14.36 -9.92
N CYS A 109 3.39 13.80 -9.19
CA CYS A 109 1.96 13.99 -9.46
C CYS A 109 1.54 15.46 -9.34
N VAL A 110 2.05 16.17 -8.32
CA VAL A 110 1.75 17.60 -8.15
C VAL A 110 2.26 18.41 -9.33
N ARG A 111 3.53 18.22 -9.70
CA ARG A 111 4.20 19.00 -10.73
C ARG A 111 3.70 18.69 -12.14
N HIS A 112 3.48 17.43 -12.48
CA HIS A 112 3.25 17.01 -13.86
C HIS A 112 1.78 16.72 -14.18
N LEU A 113 0.91 16.62 -13.18
CA LEU A 113 -0.50 16.35 -13.40
C LEU A 113 -1.38 17.40 -12.73
N TYR A 114 -1.28 17.56 -11.41
CA TYR A 114 -2.19 18.43 -10.66
C TYR A 114 -2.05 19.90 -11.07
N ILE A 115 -0.84 20.48 -11.02
CA ILE A 115 -0.59 21.89 -11.36
C ILE A 115 -1.01 22.18 -12.82
N PRO A 116 -0.60 21.39 -13.84
CA PRO A 116 -1.07 21.58 -15.21
C PRO A 116 -2.59 21.56 -15.36
N LEU A 117 -3.29 20.60 -14.73
CA LEU A 117 -4.76 20.56 -14.76
C LEU A 117 -5.38 21.80 -14.12
N ARG A 118 -4.78 22.32 -13.04
CA ARG A 118 -5.23 23.58 -12.41
C ARG A 118 -5.01 24.78 -13.32
N HIS A 119 -3.91 24.83 -14.07
CA HIS A 119 -3.67 25.88 -15.07
C HIS A 119 -4.64 25.81 -16.27
N TRP A 120 -5.11 24.62 -16.63
CA TRP A 120 -6.16 24.43 -17.64
C TRP A 120 -7.57 24.74 -17.16
N GLY A 121 -7.73 25.28 -15.94
CA GLY A 121 -9.03 25.68 -15.40
C GLY A 121 -9.83 24.56 -14.74
N CYS A 122 -9.27 23.36 -14.56
CA CYS A 122 -9.95 22.30 -13.82
C CYS A 122 -10.14 22.67 -12.34
N SER A 123 -11.26 22.20 -11.75
CA SER A 123 -11.55 22.39 -10.33
C SER A 123 -10.60 21.59 -9.44
N LYS A 124 -10.50 21.98 -8.15
CA LYS A 124 -9.65 21.28 -7.17
C LYS A 124 -10.02 19.80 -7.05
N GLN A 125 -11.32 19.52 -7.01
CA GLN A 125 -11.86 18.18 -6.89
C GLN A 125 -11.56 17.34 -8.14
N LEU A 126 -11.73 17.91 -9.34
CA LEU A 126 -11.46 17.21 -10.59
C LEU A 126 -9.97 16.89 -10.74
N SER A 127 -9.08 17.84 -10.46
CA SER A 127 -7.64 17.61 -10.53
C SER A 127 -7.17 16.58 -9.49
N ALA A 128 -7.72 16.60 -8.28
CA ALA A 128 -7.43 15.59 -7.28
C ALA A 128 -7.95 14.20 -7.72
N ALA A 129 -9.17 14.12 -8.25
CA ALA A 129 -9.74 12.87 -8.76
C ALA A 129 -8.90 12.29 -9.92
N ALA A 130 -8.39 13.12 -10.82
CA ALA A 130 -7.51 12.69 -11.90
C ALA A 130 -6.20 12.09 -11.38
N VAL A 131 -5.58 12.70 -10.35
CA VAL A 131 -4.38 12.15 -9.70
C VAL A 131 -4.68 10.79 -9.05
N PHE A 132 -5.83 10.66 -8.36
CA PHE A 132 -6.25 9.40 -7.76
C PHE A 132 -6.58 8.33 -8.79
N LEU A 133 -7.20 8.69 -9.92
CA LEU A 133 -7.47 7.78 -11.04
C LEU A 133 -6.18 7.26 -11.67
N LEU A 134 -5.20 8.14 -11.91
CA LEU A 134 -3.90 7.75 -12.42
C LEU A 134 -3.19 6.81 -11.43
N SER A 135 -3.24 7.12 -10.14
CA SER A 135 -2.70 6.24 -9.10
C SER A 135 -3.40 4.88 -9.08
N ALA A 136 -4.73 4.85 -9.13
CA ALA A 136 -5.52 3.62 -9.16
C ALA A 136 -5.17 2.75 -10.38
N PHE A 137 -4.99 3.37 -11.55
CA PHE A 137 -4.52 2.69 -12.76
C PHE A 137 -3.17 2.01 -12.54
N PHE A 138 -2.18 2.71 -11.99
CA PHE A 138 -0.86 2.11 -11.74
C PHE A 138 -0.90 1.00 -10.68
N HIS A 139 -1.72 1.12 -9.65
CA HIS A 139 -1.87 0.06 -8.64
C HIS A 139 -2.47 -1.22 -9.23
N GLU A 140 -3.48 -1.09 -10.09
CA GLU A 140 -4.04 -2.23 -10.81
C GLU A 140 -3.04 -2.80 -11.81
N TYR A 141 -2.39 -1.94 -12.61
CA TYR A 141 -1.40 -2.36 -13.60
C TYR A 141 -0.25 -3.15 -12.98
N LEU A 142 0.34 -2.65 -11.89
CA LEU A 142 1.50 -3.26 -11.24
C LEU A 142 1.17 -4.60 -10.56
N VAL A 143 -0.09 -4.84 -10.20
CA VAL A 143 -0.52 -6.10 -9.57
C VAL A 143 -1.06 -7.08 -10.62
N SER A 144 -1.93 -6.62 -11.50
CA SER A 144 -2.64 -7.46 -12.46
C SER A 144 -1.77 -7.98 -13.59
N VAL A 145 -0.82 -7.18 -14.10
CA VAL A 145 0.01 -7.60 -15.24
C VAL A 145 0.99 -8.71 -14.85
N PRO A 146 1.79 -8.60 -13.76
CA PRO A 146 2.70 -9.67 -13.36
C PRO A 146 1.98 -10.97 -13.00
N LEU A 147 0.82 -10.87 -12.34
CA LEU A 147 -0.01 -12.03 -11.97
C LEU A 147 -0.84 -12.57 -13.13
N LYS A 148 -0.93 -11.84 -14.26
CA LYS A 148 -1.80 -12.12 -15.41
C LYS A 148 -3.28 -12.29 -14.99
N MET A 149 -3.73 -11.49 -14.01
CA MET A 149 -5.07 -11.57 -13.43
C MET A 149 -5.69 -10.18 -13.32
N PHE A 150 -6.83 -9.95 -13.97
CA PHE A 150 -7.56 -8.69 -13.90
C PHE A 150 -8.83 -8.87 -13.06
N ARG A 151 -8.87 -8.26 -11.86
CA ARG A 151 -10.03 -8.29 -10.94
C ARG A 151 -10.56 -6.91 -10.57
N ALA A 152 -9.85 -5.83 -10.90
CA ALA A 152 -10.14 -4.45 -10.52
C ALA A 152 -10.17 -4.16 -9.00
N TRP A 153 -9.73 -5.08 -8.12
CA TRP A 153 -9.80 -4.87 -6.67
C TRP A 153 -8.87 -3.77 -6.19
N ALA A 154 -7.66 -3.67 -6.75
CA ALA A 154 -6.70 -2.64 -6.36
C ALA A 154 -7.13 -1.27 -6.92
N PHE A 155 -7.70 -1.24 -8.12
CA PHE A 155 -8.32 -0.04 -8.68
C PHE A 155 -9.46 0.49 -7.81
N LEU A 156 -10.42 -0.37 -7.45
CA LEU A 156 -11.58 -0.01 -6.64
C LEU A 156 -11.18 0.37 -5.20
N GLY A 157 -10.21 -0.34 -4.62
CA GLY A 157 -9.65 -0.01 -3.31
C GLY A 157 -9.06 1.40 -3.26
N MET A 158 -8.34 1.82 -4.32
CA MET A 158 -7.83 3.18 -4.42
C MET A 158 -8.92 4.23 -4.60
N LEU A 159 -9.92 3.97 -5.45
CA LEU A 159 -11.03 4.90 -5.62
C LEU A 159 -11.86 5.04 -4.35
N GLY A 160 -12.00 3.97 -3.56
CA GLY A 160 -12.64 3.97 -2.25
C GLY A 160 -11.97 4.88 -1.23
N GLN A 161 -10.68 5.23 -1.41
CA GLN A 161 -9.99 6.18 -0.53
C GLN A 161 -10.52 7.62 -0.66
N LEU A 162 -11.10 7.99 -1.81
CA LEU A 162 -11.68 9.33 -2.02
C LEU A 162 -12.87 9.62 -1.10
N PRO A 163 -13.95 8.81 -1.09
CA PRO A 163 -15.06 9.00 -0.15
C PRO A 163 -14.62 8.78 1.30
N PHE A 164 -13.73 7.81 1.56
CA PHE A 164 -13.18 7.57 2.89
C PHE A 164 -12.45 8.81 3.43
N SER A 165 -11.60 9.45 2.62
CA SER A 165 -10.89 10.67 3.02
C SER A 165 -11.86 11.79 3.40
N LYS A 166 -12.96 11.97 2.65
CA LYS A 166 -13.98 12.97 2.97
C LYS A 166 -14.73 12.64 4.26
N PHE A 167 -14.99 11.36 4.50
CA PHE A 167 -15.61 10.88 5.73
C PHE A 167 -14.71 11.18 6.95
N VAL A 168 -13.44 10.78 6.90
CA VAL A 168 -12.48 11.03 7.98
C VAL A 168 -12.38 12.54 8.25
N GLU A 169 -12.19 13.36 7.22
CA GLU A 169 -12.08 14.82 7.36
C GLU A 169 -13.33 15.47 7.96
N ARG A 170 -14.51 14.91 7.72
CA ARG A 170 -15.79 15.45 8.21
C ARG A 170 -16.15 15.00 9.62
N TYR A 171 -15.78 13.78 10.01
CA TYR A 171 -16.31 13.15 11.23
C TYR A 171 -15.25 12.76 12.25
N LEU A 172 -13.98 12.61 11.86
CA LEU A 172 -12.91 12.11 12.73
C LEU A 172 -11.78 13.12 12.80
N HIS A 173 -11.59 13.73 13.97
CA HIS A 173 -10.61 14.78 14.18
C HIS A 173 -9.46 14.30 15.08
N SER A 174 -8.27 14.87 14.87
CA SER A 174 -7.04 14.60 15.60
C SER A 174 -6.72 13.10 15.74
N GLN A 175 -6.64 12.58 16.97
CA GLN A 175 -6.28 11.20 17.28
C GLN A 175 -7.22 10.17 16.61
N TYR A 176 -8.51 10.46 16.50
CA TYR A 176 -9.46 9.59 15.82
C TYR A 176 -9.24 9.55 14.31
N GLY A 177 -8.79 10.66 13.72
CA GLY A 177 -8.36 10.70 12.34
C GLY A 177 -7.12 9.85 12.10
N ASN A 178 -6.15 9.88 13.03
CA ASN A 178 -4.97 9.01 13.00
C ASN A 178 -5.33 7.53 13.13
N MET A 179 -6.22 7.17 14.07
CA MET A 179 -6.74 5.81 14.16
C MET A 179 -7.41 5.35 12.86
N ALA A 180 -8.18 6.22 12.20
CA ALA A 180 -8.82 5.90 10.93
C ALA A 180 -7.80 5.63 9.81
N VAL A 181 -6.71 6.41 9.74
CA VAL A 181 -5.61 6.18 8.79
C VAL A 181 -4.95 4.82 9.07
N TRP A 182 -4.66 4.50 10.32
CA TRP A 182 -4.07 3.20 10.67
C TRP A 182 -4.99 2.02 10.33
N ILE A 183 -6.28 2.14 10.62
CA ILE A 183 -7.26 1.13 10.23
C ILE A 183 -7.25 0.97 8.71
N SER A 184 -7.30 2.07 7.93
CA SER A 184 -7.29 1.97 6.47
C SER A 184 -5.99 1.38 5.90
N LEU A 185 -4.85 1.53 6.59
CA LEU A 185 -3.60 0.88 6.25
C LEU A 185 -3.58 -0.63 6.54
N ILE A 186 -4.40 -1.10 7.48
CA ILE A 186 -4.51 -2.53 7.82
C ILE A 186 -5.51 -3.23 6.90
N ILE A 187 -6.71 -2.65 6.74
CA ILE A 187 -7.83 -3.30 6.03
C ILE A 187 -8.07 -2.78 4.61
N GLY A 188 -7.43 -1.68 4.22
CA GLY A 188 -7.66 -1.04 2.93
C GLY A 188 -6.79 -1.62 1.81
N GLN A 189 -6.02 -0.74 1.16
CA GLN A 189 -5.34 -1.08 -0.08
C GLN A 189 -4.36 -2.28 0.02
N PRO A 190 -3.56 -2.42 1.09
CA PRO A 190 -2.69 -3.57 1.25
C PRO A 190 -3.42 -4.92 1.25
N LEU A 191 -4.65 -4.95 1.78
CA LEU A 191 -5.45 -6.17 1.82
C LEU A 191 -5.97 -6.53 0.42
N CYS A 192 -6.34 -5.55 -0.41
CA CYS A 192 -6.72 -5.79 -1.80
C CYS A 192 -5.60 -6.46 -2.59
N ILE A 193 -4.34 -6.05 -2.38
CA ILE A 193 -3.17 -6.66 -3.02
C ILE A 193 -2.96 -8.10 -2.52
N LEU A 194 -3.17 -8.34 -1.23
CA LEU A 194 -3.10 -9.68 -0.67
C LEU A 194 -4.16 -10.61 -1.26
N MET A 195 -5.38 -10.12 -1.52
CA MET A 195 -6.42 -10.91 -2.17
C MET A 195 -6.00 -11.37 -3.58
N TYR A 196 -5.29 -10.53 -4.34
CA TYR A 196 -4.73 -10.94 -5.63
C TYR A 196 -3.71 -12.08 -5.48
N TYR A 197 -2.79 -11.94 -4.52
CA TYR A 197 -1.79 -12.96 -4.25
C TYR A 197 -2.43 -14.28 -3.79
N HIS A 198 -3.44 -14.19 -2.92
CA HIS A 198 -4.24 -15.32 -2.48
C HIS A 198 -4.87 -16.04 -3.68
N ASP A 199 -5.62 -15.32 -4.52
CA ASP A 199 -6.23 -15.88 -5.74
C ASP A 199 -5.19 -16.55 -6.64
N TYR A 200 -4.08 -15.85 -6.92
CA TYR A 200 -3.00 -16.39 -7.75
C TYR A 200 -2.45 -17.71 -7.17
N TYR A 201 -2.20 -17.76 -5.86
CA TYR A 201 -1.69 -18.94 -5.19
C TYR A 201 -2.68 -20.12 -5.29
N VAL A 202 -3.96 -19.86 -5.05
CA VAL A 202 -5.03 -20.88 -5.19
C VAL A 202 -5.07 -21.43 -6.61
N PHE A 203 -5.07 -20.56 -7.62
CA PHE A 203 -5.20 -20.99 -9.02
C PHE A 203 -4.03 -21.86 -9.50
N HIS A 204 -2.81 -21.61 -9.01
CA HIS A 204 -1.60 -22.27 -9.51
C HIS A 204 -1.10 -23.44 -8.67
N TYR A 205 -1.32 -23.42 -7.35
CA TYR A 205 -0.72 -24.40 -6.43
C TYR A 205 -1.73 -25.36 -5.77
N HIS A 206 -3.04 -25.14 -5.93
CA HIS A 206 -4.08 -26.02 -5.34
C HIS A 206 -4.62 -27.06 -6.34
N LYS A 207 -4.33 -26.95 -7.65
CA LYS A 207 -4.84 -27.88 -8.68
C LYS A 207 -3.98 -29.15 -8.90
N THR A 208 -3.11 -29.50 -7.96
CA THR A 208 -2.33 -30.75 -7.94
C THR A 208 -2.56 -31.48 -6.64
#